data_AF-A0AAV4ADI4-F1
#
_entry.id   AF-A0AAV4ADI4-F1
#
_cell.length_a   1.000
_cell.length_b   1.000
_cell.length_c   1.000
_cell.angle_alpha   90.00
_cell.angle_beta   90.00
_cell.angle_gamma   90.00
#
_symmetry.space_group_name_H-M   'P 1'
#
loop_
_entity.id
_entity.type
_entity.pdbx_description
1 polymer ?
#
loop_
_entity_poly.entity_id
_entity_poly.type
_entity_poly.pdbx_seq_one_letter_code
_entity_poly.pdbx_strand_id
1 'polypeptide(L)'
;MRLIRKPTRFAYWSTSDSQQTPWYGKVMPRMRFQLVLKIVHLTRANLLRADQKGNDACGRFQPIIDQFNTPYRYHFNPRQKLSIDETFIGAKNRPQLFPYLPNKHHHKWGIKL
;
A
#
# COMPACT_ATOMS: atom_id res chain seq x y z
N MET A 1 -8.28 3.04 -10.32
CA MET A 1 -9.07 3.57 -9.20
C MET A 1 -8.59 4.93 -8.65
N ARG A 2 -7.46 5.49 -9.12
CA ARG A 2 -6.96 6.79 -8.65
C ARG A 2 -7.46 7.97 -9.50
N LEU A 3 -7.35 7.84 -10.83
CA LEU A 3 -7.84 8.83 -11.79
C LEU A 3 -9.37 8.81 -11.88
N ILE A 4 -9.94 7.66 -12.26
CA ILE A 4 -11.39 7.42 -12.18
C ILE A 4 -11.69 6.90 -10.77
N ARG A 5 -12.58 7.60 -10.06
CA ARG A 5 -13.06 7.22 -8.71
C ARG A 5 -14.50 6.73 -8.79
N LYS A 6 -14.73 5.52 -8.28
CA LYS A 6 -16.06 4.92 -8.10
C LYS A 6 -16.30 4.68 -6.60
N PRO A 7 -17.56 4.70 -6.14
CA PRO A 7 -17.90 4.66 -4.71
C PRO A 7 -17.42 3.38 -4.03
N THR A 8 -17.42 2.26 -4.75
CA THR A 8 -16.93 0.98 -4.25
C THR A 8 -15.95 0.36 -5.23
N ARG A 9 -15.13 -0.56 -4.74
CA ARG A 9 -14.20 -1.35 -5.56
C ARG A 9 -14.95 -2.18 -6.62
N PHE A 10 -16.16 -2.63 -6.34
CA PHE A 10 -16.94 -3.44 -7.28
C PHE A 10 -17.58 -2.62 -8.40
N ALA A 11 -17.89 -1.35 -8.14
CA ALA A 11 -18.50 -0.45 -9.12
C ALA A 11 -17.62 -0.20 -10.36
N TYR A 12 -16.32 -0.47 -10.28
CA TYR A 12 -15.42 -0.43 -11.45
C TYR A 12 -15.74 -1.50 -12.51
N TRP A 13 -16.43 -2.58 -12.13
CA TRP A 13 -16.92 -3.63 -13.03
C TRP A 13 -18.44 -3.58 -13.17
N SER A 14 -19.07 -2.42 -12.93
CA SER A 14 -20.50 -2.25 -13.19
C SER A 14 -20.78 -2.42 -14.69
N THR A 15 -21.86 -3.13 -15.00
CA THR A 15 -22.40 -3.30 -16.36
C THR A 15 -23.59 -2.39 -16.63
N SER A 16 -24.01 -1.57 -15.66
CA SER A 16 -25.08 -0.59 -15.86
C SER A 16 -24.59 0.57 -16.73
N ASP A 17 -25.33 0.91 -17.78
CA ASP A 17 -24.95 1.91 -18.79
C ASP A 17 -24.48 3.25 -18.20
N SER A 18 -25.18 3.77 -17.19
CA SER A 18 -24.84 5.05 -16.56
C SER A 18 -23.56 5.02 -15.72
N GLN A 19 -23.09 3.84 -15.35
CA GLN A 19 -21.95 3.64 -14.45
C GLN A 19 -20.83 2.79 -15.04
N GLN A 20 -21.02 2.25 -16.23
CA GLN A 20 -20.07 1.34 -16.85
C GLN A 20 -18.75 2.06 -17.12
N THR A 21 -17.64 1.37 -16.90
CA THR A 21 -16.32 1.83 -17.31
C THR A 21 -15.60 0.67 -17.98
N PRO A 22 -15.83 0.46 -19.30
CA PRO A 22 -15.51 -0.80 -19.99
C PRO A 22 -14.05 -1.24 -19.86
N TRP A 23 -13.13 -0.27 -19.73
CA TRP A 23 -11.69 -0.51 -19.62
C TRP A 23 -11.33 -1.53 -18.52
N TYR A 24 -11.95 -1.46 -17.34
CA TYR A 24 -11.62 -2.34 -16.21
C TYR A 24 -11.98 -3.80 -16.50
N GLY A 25 -13.17 -4.04 -17.06
CA GLY A 25 -13.61 -5.39 -17.47
C GLY A 25 -12.78 -5.94 -18.63
N LYS A 26 -12.38 -5.08 -19.57
CA LYS A 26 -11.53 -5.46 -20.71
C LYS A 26 -10.12 -5.88 -20.28
N VAL A 27 -9.53 -5.21 -19.29
CA VAL A 27 -8.17 -5.51 -18.81
C VAL A 27 -8.16 -6.75 -17.93
N MET A 28 -9.10 -6.89 -16.99
CA MET A 28 -9.13 -8.03 -16.08
C MET A 28 -10.55 -8.27 -15.53
N PRO A 29 -11.06 -9.52 -15.53
CA PRO A 29 -12.32 -9.83 -14.87
C PRO A 29 -12.27 -9.55 -13.36
N ARG A 30 -13.41 -9.11 -12.80
CA ARG A 30 -13.55 -8.76 -11.38
C ARG A 30 -13.04 -9.86 -10.44
N MET A 31 -13.39 -11.12 -10.72
CA MET A 31 -12.99 -12.27 -9.88
C MET A 31 -11.48 -12.48 -9.88
N ARG A 32 -10.84 -12.38 -11.05
CA ARG A 32 -9.37 -12.50 -11.15
C ARG A 32 -8.67 -11.40 -10.36
N PHE A 33 -9.16 -10.16 -10.46
CA PHE A 33 -8.62 -9.05 -9.67
C PHE A 33 -8.72 -9.30 -8.17
N GLN A 34 -9.87 -9.78 -7.69
CA GLN A 34 -10.06 -10.11 -6.27
C GLN A 34 -9.14 -11.25 -5.82
N LEU A 35 -8.95 -12.27 -6.64
CA LEU A 35 -8.07 -13.39 -6.35
C LEU A 35 -6.63 -12.89 -6.22
N VAL A 36 -6.12 -12.19 -7.23
CA VAL A 36 -4.76 -11.61 -7.22
C VAL A 36 -4.56 -10.77 -5.97
N LEU A 37 -5.50 -9.88 -5.66
CA LEU A 37 -5.40 -9.00 -4.49
C LEU A 37 -5.29 -9.75 -3.15
N LYS A 38 -5.90 -10.94 -3.03
CA LYS A 38 -5.84 -11.77 -1.82
C LYS A 38 -4.52 -12.53 -1.68
N ILE A 39 -3.90 -12.91 -2.80
CA ILE A 39 -2.72 -13.79 -2.83
C ILE A 39 -1.40 -13.03 -3.02
N VAL A 40 -1.42 -11.69 -3.10
CA VAL A 40 -0.17 -10.92 -3.18
C VAL A 40 0.60 -11.08 -1.88
N HIS A 41 1.67 -11.88 -1.94
CA HIS A 41 2.65 -12.02 -0.87
C HIS A 41 3.95 -11.36 -1.29
N LEU A 42 4.36 -10.37 -0.51
CA LEU A 42 5.49 -9.50 -0.78
C LEU A 42 6.84 -10.12 -0.42
N THR A 43 6.84 -11.11 0.47
CA THR A 43 8.05 -11.85 0.87
C THR A 43 7.79 -13.33 0.91
N ARG A 44 8.76 -14.12 0.44
CA ARG A 44 8.76 -15.58 0.58
C ARG A 44 9.24 -15.88 2.01
N ALA A 45 8.37 -16.46 2.83
CA ALA A 45 8.64 -16.66 4.24
C ALA A 45 9.77 -17.67 4.47
N ASN A 46 10.90 -17.16 4.97
CA ASN A 46 11.73 -17.78 6.01
C ASN A 46 12.24 -16.74 7.02
N LEU A 47 11.69 -15.51 6.98
CA LEU A 47 12.05 -14.45 7.92
C LEU A 47 11.28 -14.67 9.23
N LEU A 48 11.88 -15.52 10.06
CA LEU A 48 11.79 -15.65 11.51
C LEU A 48 10.38 -15.74 12.10
N ARG A 49 10.18 -16.80 12.88
CA ARG A 49 8.96 -17.01 13.69
C ARG A 49 8.69 -15.76 14.52
N ALA A 50 7.42 -15.36 14.60
CA ALA A 50 6.97 -14.17 15.33
C ALA A 50 7.26 -14.25 16.86
N ASP A 51 7.75 -15.39 17.35
CA ASP A 51 8.03 -15.68 18.75
C ASP A 51 9.49 -15.45 19.18
N GLN A 52 10.39 -15.13 18.24
CA GLN A 52 11.78 -14.85 18.59
C GLN A 52 11.92 -13.41 19.11
N LYS A 53 12.34 -13.27 20.36
CA LYS A 53 12.71 -11.98 20.97
C LYS A 53 13.67 -11.23 20.02
N GLY A 54 13.21 -10.11 19.46
CA GLY A 54 13.96 -9.30 18.50
C GLY A 54 13.44 -9.30 17.06
N ASN A 55 12.32 -9.98 16.77
CA ASN A 55 11.74 -9.97 15.43
C ASN A 55 11.08 -8.62 15.10
N ASP A 56 11.73 -7.82 14.25
CA ASP A 56 11.15 -6.61 13.67
C ASP A 56 10.07 -6.99 12.64
N ALA A 57 8.81 -6.75 12.99
CA ALA A 57 7.68 -7.03 12.10
C ALA A 57 7.71 -6.18 10.81
N CYS A 58 8.44 -5.04 10.79
CA CYS A 58 8.70 -4.26 9.59
C CYS A 58 9.75 -4.89 8.67
N GLY A 59 10.61 -5.78 9.18
CA GLY A 59 11.64 -6.49 8.40
C GLY A 59 11.08 -7.30 7.23
N ARG A 60 9.79 -7.67 7.27
CA ARG A 60 9.07 -8.31 6.15
C ARG A 60 8.89 -7.40 4.94
N PHE A 61 8.98 -6.09 5.09
CA PHE A 61 8.84 -5.13 3.99
C PHE A 61 10.20 -4.59 3.52
N GLN A 62 11.27 -4.81 4.30
CA GLN A 62 12.60 -4.27 4.02
C GLN A 62 13.11 -4.61 2.60
N PRO A 63 12.98 -5.85 2.08
CA PRO A 63 13.47 -6.17 0.73
C PRO A 63 12.84 -5.30 -0.36
N ILE A 64 11.58 -4.92 -0.19
CA ILE A 64 10.86 -4.07 -1.14
C ILE A 64 11.28 -2.62 -0.99
N ILE A 65 11.41 -2.15 0.25
CA ILE A 65 11.89 -0.80 0.54
C ILE A 65 13.28 -0.60 -0.09
N ASP A 66 14.18 -1.57 0.06
CA ASP A 66 15.52 -1.51 -0.52
C ASP A 66 15.49 -1.56 -2.05
N GLN A 67 14.64 -2.41 -2.64
CA GLN A 67 14.46 -2.49 -4.08
C GLN A 67 13.99 -1.15 -4.69
N PHE A 68 13.15 -0.39 -3.98
CA PHE A 68 12.72 0.93 -4.42
C PHE A 68 13.76 2.02 -4.11
N ASN A 69 14.38 2.01 -2.94
CA ASN A 69 15.33 3.05 -2.54
C ASN A 69 16.64 3.03 -3.34
N THR A 70 17.09 1.85 -3.77
CA THR A 70 18.33 1.68 -4.55
C THR A 70 18.34 2.53 -5.83
N PRO A 71 17.36 2.38 -6.77
CA PRO A 71 17.34 3.19 -7.98
C PRO A 71 17.07 4.68 -7.69
N TYR A 72 16.29 5.02 -6.66
CA TYR A 72 16.09 6.44 -6.32
C TYR A 72 17.39 7.11 -5.91
N ARG A 73 18.21 6.47 -5.07
CA ARG A 73 19.52 7.01 -4.69
C ARG A 73 20.49 7.10 -5.85
N TYR A 74 20.42 6.15 -6.79
CA TYR A 74 21.32 6.12 -7.95
C TYR A 74 20.95 7.15 -9.02
N HIS A 75 19.65 7.34 -9.30
CA HIS A 75 19.19 8.20 -10.39
C HIS A 75 18.81 9.62 -9.98
N PHE A 76 18.53 9.86 -8.70
CA PHE A 76 18.12 11.18 -8.21
C PHE A 76 19.26 11.88 -7.48
N ASN A 77 19.73 12.99 -8.05
CA ASN A 77 20.67 13.88 -7.39
C ASN A 77 19.89 15.01 -6.69
N PRO A 78 19.91 15.08 -5.34
CA PRO A 78 19.21 16.12 -4.62
C PRO A 78 19.76 17.51 -4.93
N ARG A 79 18.88 18.52 -4.91
CA ARG A 79 19.27 19.93 -5.00
C ARG A 79 19.64 20.47 -3.62
N GLN A 80 20.20 21.67 -3.58
CA GLN A 80 20.67 22.32 -2.35
C GLN A 80 19.59 22.46 -1.26
N LYS A 81 18.32 22.67 -1.64
CA LYS A 81 17.21 22.83 -0.69
C LYS A 81 16.41 21.54 -0.61
N LEU A 82 16.54 20.85 0.53
CA LEU A 82 15.78 19.65 0.86
C LEU A 82 14.86 19.93 2.04
N SER A 83 13.70 19.29 2.04
CA SER A 83 12.78 19.24 3.16
C SER A 83 12.61 17.80 3.57
N ILE A 84 12.71 17.54 4.87
CA ILE A 84 12.47 16.24 5.47
C ILE A 84 11.19 16.40 6.28
N ASP A 85 10.21 15.56 5.99
CA ASP A 85 8.93 15.54 6.69
C ASP A 85 8.44 14.08 6.78
N GLU A 86 7.54 13.85 7.71
CA GLU A 86 6.97 12.55 8.01
C GLU A 86 5.69 12.33 7.20
N THR A 87 5.56 11.17 6.57
CA THR A 87 4.32 10.81 5.87
C THR A 87 3.51 9.83 6.70
N PHE A 88 2.18 10.04 6.75
CA PHE A 88 1.27 9.15 7.46
C PHE A 88 0.29 8.47 6.52
N ILE A 89 0.35 7.15 6.46
CA ILE A 89 -0.53 6.31 5.65
C ILE A 89 -1.62 5.74 6.54
N GLY A 90 -2.83 6.25 6.39
CA GLY A 90 -3.98 5.81 7.15
C GLY A 90 -4.35 4.35 6.90
N ALA A 91 -4.51 3.59 7.98
CA ALA A 91 -4.97 2.22 7.93
C ALA A 91 -5.98 1.95 9.05
N LYS A 92 -7.09 1.28 8.70
CA LYS A 92 -8.18 0.98 9.64
C LYS A 92 -7.99 -0.34 10.39
N ASN A 93 -7.14 -1.23 9.87
CA ASN A 93 -6.80 -2.46 10.56
C ASN A 93 -5.91 -2.13 11.76
N ARG A 94 -6.00 -2.87 12.86
CA ARG A 94 -5.25 -2.61 14.11
C ARG A 94 -4.10 -3.61 14.35
N PRO A 95 -3.12 -3.78 13.44
CA PRO A 95 -1.89 -4.46 13.81
C PRO A 95 -1.13 -3.61 14.84
N GLN A 96 -0.30 -4.27 15.65
CA GLN A 96 0.53 -3.66 16.70
C GLN A 96 1.48 -2.57 16.16
N LEU A 97 1.71 -2.53 14.85
CA LEU A 97 2.61 -1.60 14.15
C LEU A 97 2.02 -0.21 13.87
N PHE A 98 0.72 0.02 14.10
CA PHE A 98 0.10 1.28 13.68
C PHE A 98 -0.04 2.26 14.86
N PRO A 99 0.86 3.24 14.99
CA PRO A 99 0.72 4.27 16.00
C PRO A 99 -0.57 5.09 15.79
N TYR A 100 -1.10 5.57 16.90
CA TYR A 100 -2.19 6.56 16.91
C TYR A 100 -1.61 7.97 16.87
N LEU A 101 -2.07 8.79 15.93
CA LEU A 101 -1.75 10.21 15.81
C LEU A 101 -3.06 11.03 15.89
N PRO A 102 -3.38 11.63 17.06
CA PRO A 102 -4.66 12.34 17.25
C PRO A 102 -4.81 13.57 16.34
N ASN A 103 -3.70 14.22 15.99
CA ASN A 103 -3.67 15.48 15.26
C ASN A 103 -3.79 15.31 13.73
N LYS A 104 -3.85 14.07 13.21
CA LYS A 104 -4.03 13.82 11.78
C LYS A 104 -5.53 13.78 11.44
N HIS A 105 -6.01 14.75 10.65
CA HIS A 105 -7.43 14.95 10.38
C HIS A 105 -8.10 13.83 9.57
N HIS A 106 -7.40 13.24 8.60
CA HIS A 106 -8.01 12.25 7.69
C HIS A 106 -7.95 10.82 8.24
N HIS A 107 -6.85 10.46 8.91
CA HIS A 107 -6.64 9.15 9.48
C HIS A 107 -5.81 9.29 10.75
N LYS A 108 -6.32 8.74 11.87
CA LYS A 108 -5.64 8.80 13.17
C LYS A 108 -4.85 7.54 13.49
N TRP A 109 -5.04 6.46 12.74
CA TRP A 109 -4.34 5.19 12.87
C TRP A 109 -3.69 4.85 11.54
N GLY A 110 -2.45 4.35 11.55
CA GLY A 110 -1.72 4.13 10.31
C GLY A 110 -0.24 3.90 10.50
N ILE A 111 0.45 3.80 9.36
CA ILE A 111 1.90 3.66 9.29
C ILE A 111 2.50 5.05 9.16
N LYS A 112 3.51 5.31 9.97
CA LYS A 112 4.36 6.50 9.88
C LYS A 112 5.63 6.12 9.12
N LEU A 113 5.98 6.91 8.11
CA LEU A 113 7.18 6.77 7.28
C LEU A 113 8.08 7.98 7.46
#